data_AF-A0A7C4UWV3-F1
#
_entry.id   AF-A0A7C4UWV3-F1
#
_cell.length_a   1.000
_cell.length_b   1.000
_cell.length_c   1.000
_cell.angle_alpha   90.00
_cell.angle_beta   90.00
_cell.angle_gamma   90.00
#
_symmetry.space_group_name_H-M   'P 1'
#
loop_
_entity.id
_entity.type
_entity.pdbx_description
1 polymer ?
#
loop_
_entity_poly.entity_id
_entity_poly.type
_entity_poly.pdbx_seq_one_letter_code
_entity_poly.pdbx_strand_id
1 'polypeptide(L)'
;MARSTLLASFLAAAMLASHPAPALAYITAPVPTLGAVFADSTYATLVKVEKFDRERGVIVYSKVRDLKGKYPLERMRHVFQIHGTPQHMGLGHVPVRPDEVDWKYAVKWVEVDKFAVVFTRRYEPFGDFGHVYIDGLWYSIMCPGRDWDLWYAIYSDPNLLRQWHAGSPARLAEALEIMATGRTAYVPVLGKGNKAELRAGKATLHTLGASYLIRSFDAKRDILAEPLETTAIPNLLKVLATARDRDQRARAAGALGLIGSNDQAVVEALCRTVKADPSGTVRIAAADALARLRPRPQQALAAVEAALKDPAFGQRRDVHAALKDVLARLK
;
A
#
# COMPACT_ATOMS: atom_id res chain seq x y z
N MET A 1 22.47 -11.50 73.97
CA MET A 1 21.64 -12.66 73.58
C MET A 1 20.60 -12.18 72.57
N ALA A 2 20.42 -12.94 71.50
CA ALA A 2 19.85 -12.53 70.23
C ALA A 2 18.38 -12.91 70.05
N ARG A 3 17.79 -12.36 68.97
CA ARG A 3 16.51 -12.67 68.28
C ARG A 3 15.32 -11.88 68.84
N SER A 4 14.56 -11.10 68.07
CA SER A 4 14.01 -11.42 66.75
C SER A 4 13.79 -10.18 65.86
N THR A 5 14.55 -10.08 64.77
CA THR A 5 14.17 -9.35 63.56
C THR A 5 13.90 -10.41 62.50
N LEU A 6 12.62 -10.66 62.16
CA LEU A 6 12.19 -11.40 60.97
C LEU A 6 10.66 -11.52 60.98
N LEU A 7 9.93 -10.44 60.73
CA LEU A 7 8.51 -10.54 60.33
C LEU A 7 8.02 -9.26 59.60
N ALA A 8 8.79 -8.73 58.66
CA ALA A 8 8.35 -7.56 57.88
C ALA A 8 8.66 -7.65 56.37
N SER A 9 9.17 -8.79 55.88
CA SER A 9 9.75 -8.84 54.52
C SER A 9 9.05 -9.78 53.54
N PHE A 10 8.00 -10.50 53.95
CA PHE A 10 7.35 -11.49 53.07
C PHE A 10 6.00 -11.08 52.47
N LEU A 11 5.39 -9.97 52.90
CA LEU A 11 4.12 -9.50 52.29
C LEU A 11 4.26 -8.34 51.30
N ALA A 12 5.39 -7.62 51.27
CA ALA A 12 5.60 -6.54 50.30
C ALA A 12 6.16 -7.02 48.95
N ALA A 13 6.74 -8.23 48.88
CA ALA A 13 7.30 -8.78 47.66
C ALA A 13 6.28 -9.50 46.76
N ALA A 14 5.11 -9.86 47.29
CA ALA A 14 4.08 -10.60 46.54
C ALA A 14 3.09 -9.70 45.79
N MET A 15 3.07 -8.38 46.05
CA MET A 15 2.18 -7.44 45.35
C MET A 15 2.85 -6.57 44.28
N LEU A 16 4.16 -6.71 44.07
CA LEU A 16 4.89 -5.99 43.01
C LEU A 16 5.12 -6.83 41.73
N ALA A 17 4.69 -8.10 41.73
CA ALA A 17 4.82 -9.01 40.59
C ALA A 17 3.50 -9.25 39.81
N SER A 18 2.45 -8.48 40.10
CA SER A 18 1.21 -8.48 39.30
C SER A 18 1.04 -7.13 38.60
N HIS A 19 2.07 -6.69 37.89
CA HIS A 19 1.76 -5.92 36.69
C HIS A 19 1.07 -6.91 35.76
N PRO A 20 -0.17 -6.68 35.32
CA PRO A 20 -0.67 -7.47 34.20
C PRO A 20 0.34 -7.26 33.08
N ALA A 21 1.12 -8.30 32.76
CA ALA A 21 1.80 -8.34 31.49
C ALA A 21 0.71 -8.01 30.46
N PRO A 22 0.92 -7.03 29.55
CA PRO A 22 -0.09 -6.69 28.57
C PRO A 22 -0.51 -8.00 27.91
N ALA A 23 -1.75 -8.42 28.17
CA ALA A 23 -2.27 -9.65 27.63
C ALA A 23 -2.09 -9.54 26.12
N LEU A 24 -1.34 -10.48 25.53
CA LEU A 24 -1.06 -10.61 24.10
C LEU A 24 -2.34 -10.99 23.34
N ALA A 25 -3.43 -10.24 23.53
CA ALA A 25 -4.68 -10.35 22.77
C ALA A 25 -4.56 -9.75 21.35
N TYR A 26 -3.32 -9.57 20.86
CA TYR A 26 -2.96 -8.83 19.65
C TYR A 26 -2.81 -9.68 18.39
N ILE A 27 -3.20 -10.97 18.42
CA ILE A 27 -2.86 -11.90 17.33
C ILE A 27 -3.64 -11.58 16.03
N THR A 28 -4.83 -10.96 16.11
CA THR A 28 -5.71 -10.75 14.94
C THR A 28 -6.42 -9.39 14.88
N ALA A 29 -6.09 -8.44 15.75
CA ALA A 29 -6.60 -7.08 15.60
C ALA A 29 -5.62 -6.30 14.73
N PRO A 30 -6.08 -5.65 13.64
CA PRO A 30 -5.20 -4.84 12.82
C PRO A 30 -4.57 -3.75 13.69
N VAL A 31 -3.24 -3.60 13.58
CA VAL A 31 -2.52 -2.53 14.28
C VAL A 31 -3.09 -1.17 13.87
N PRO A 32 -3.08 -0.17 14.76
CA PRO A 32 -3.93 1.01 14.63
C PRO A 32 -3.61 1.88 13.39
N THR A 33 -2.42 1.75 12.78
CA THR A 33 -1.98 2.65 11.70
C THR A 33 -1.27 1.89 10.58
N LEU A 34 -1.28 2.47 9.37
CA LEU A 34 -0.51 1.94 8.25
C LEU A 34 1.01 1.92 8.55
N GLY A 35 1.48 2.93 9.27
CA GLY A 35 2.87 2.99 9.74
C GLY A 35 3.22 1.85 10.68
N ALA A 36 2.32 1.48 11.60
CA ALA A 36 2.53 0.39 12.52
C ALA A 36 2.58 -0.96 11.81
N VAL A 37 1.67 -1.24 10.87
CA VAL A 37 1.69 -2.53 10.13
C VAL A 37 2.96 -2.65 9.31
N PHE A 38 3.39 -1.56 8.67
CA PHE A 38 4.62 -1.56 7.89
C PHE A 38 5.86 -1.72 8.77
N ALA A 39 5.90 -1.07 9.93
CA ALA A 39 6.97 -1.18 10.91
C ALA A 39 7.08 -2.59 11.51
N ASP A 40 5.96 -3.23 11.82
CA ASP A 40 5.93 -4.53 12.49
C ASP A 40 6.08 -5.70 11.51
N SER A 41 5.93 -5.46 10.21
CA SER A 41 6.12 -6.46 9.17
C SER A 41 7.58 -6.86 9.03
N THR A 42 7.84 -8.16 8.87
CA THR A 42 9.14 -8.69 8.45
C THR A 42 9.38 -8.38 6.98
N TYR A 43 8.36 -8.59 6.13
CA TYR A 43 8.40 -8.22 4.72
C TYR A 43 7.17 -7.40 4.33
N ALA A 44 7.37 -6.49 3.38
CA ALA A 44 6.28 -5.90 2.61
C ALA A 44 6.61 -6.08 1.14
N THR A 45 5.68 -6.64 0.37
CA THR A 45 5.95 -7.10 -1.00
C THR A 45 4.87 -6.58 -1.93
N LEU A 46 5.28 -5.91 -3.01
CA LEU A 46 4.38 -5.64 -4.13
C LEU A 46 4.32 -6.91 -4.97
N VAL A 47 3.11 -7.39 -5.20
CA VAL A 47 2.85 -8.59 -5.99
C VAL A 47 1.84 -8.29 -7.09
N LYS A 48 1.82 -9.14 -8.10
CA LYS A 48 0.80 -9.14 -9.15
C LYS A 48 0.08 -10.48 -9.17
N VAL A 49 -1.20 -10.46 -9.50
CA VAL A 49 -1.98 -11.67 -9.74
C VAL A 49 -1.43 -12.35 -10.99
N GLU A 50 -0.91 -13.57 -10.82
CA GLU A 50 -0.47 -14.41 -11.93
C GLU A 50 -1.63 -15.30 -12.43
N LYS A 51 -2.38 -15.90 -11.50
CA LYS A 51 -3.50 -16.79 -11.82
C LYS A 51 -4.51 -16.82 -10.70
N PHE A 52 -5.78 -17.05 -11.04
CA PHE A 52 -6.81 -17.40 -10.08
C PHE A 52 -7.43 -18.76 -10.42
N ASP A 53 -7.41 -19.68 -9.46
CA ASP A 53 -8.12 -20.96 -9.53
C ASP A 53 -9.49 -20.80 -8.85
N ARG A 54 -10.56 -20.73 -9.66
CA ARG A 54 -11.94 -20.57 -9.19
C ARG A 54 -12.43 -21.80 -8.43
N GLU A 55 -12.07 -22.98 -8.88
CA GLU A 55 -12.52 -24.25 -8.31
C GLU A 55 -11.88 -24.52 -6.95
N ARG A 56 -10.66 -24.01 -6.72
CA ARG A 56 -9.94 -24.12 -5.45
C ARG A 56 -9.96 -22.83 -4.62
N GLY A 57 -10.51 -21.74 -5.16
CA GLY A 57 -10.48 -20.41 -4.56
C GLY A 57 -9.07 -19.99 -4.15
N VAL A 58 -8.09 -20.21 -5.02
CA VAL A 58 -6.68 -19.87 -4.76
C VAL A 58 -6.22 -18.77 -5.71
N ILE A 59 -5.73 -17.66 -5.16
CA ILE A 59 -4.99 -16.65 -5.92
C ILE A 59 -3.52 -16.99 -5.87
N VAL A 60 -2.88 -17.06 -7.04
CA VAL A 60 -1.42 -17.15 -7.17
C VAL A 60 -0.89 -15.77 -7.49
N TYR A 61 -0.01 -15.28 -6.62
CA TYR A 61 0.69 -14.03 -6.79
C TYR A 61 2.13 -14.30 -7.23
N SER A 62 2.63 -13.51 -8.18
CA SER A 62 4.05 -13.41 -8.49
C SER A 62 4.61 -12.12 -7.89
N LYS A 63 5.82 -12.22 -7.35
CA LYS A 63 6.54 -11.07 -6.78
C LYS A 63 6.89 -10.09 -7.88
N VAL A 64 6.63 -8.81 -7.62
CA VAL A 64 7.05 -7.71 -8.49
C VAL A 64 8.32 -7.09 -7.92
N ARG A 65 8.27 -6.71 -6.64
CA ARG A 65 9.44 -6.23 -5.87
C ARG A 65 9.18 -6.25 -4.37
N ASP A 66 10.24 -6.34 -3.59
CA ASP A 66 10.19 -6.14 -2.14
C ASP A 66 10.23 -4.64 -1.80
N LEU A 67 9.30 -4.20 -0.95
CA LEU A 67 9.21 -2.84 -0.41
C LEU A 67 9.87 -2.73 0.97
N LYS A 68 9.93 -3.86 1.71
CA LYS A 68 10.67 -4.01 2.97
C LYS A 68 11.13 -5.44 3.12
N GLY A 69 12.37 -5.60 3.58
CA GLY A 69 13.02 -6.90 3.71
C GLY A 69 13.14 -7.62 2.37
N LYS A 70 13.44 -8.92 2.39
CA LYS A 70 13.53 -9.76 1.19
C LYS A 70 12.61 -10.96 1.35
N TYR A 71 11.49 -10.95 0.64
CA TYR A 71 10.58 -12.08 0.68
C TYR A 71 11.26 -13.32 0.10
N PRO A 72 11.19 -14.49 0.76
CA PRO A 72 12.04 -15.63 0.43
C PRO A 72 11.69 -16.32 -0.90
N LEU A 73 10.47 -16.12 -1.41
CA LEU A 73 9.98 -16.77 -2.63
C LEU A 73 9.64 -15.76 -3.73
N GLU A 74 9.54 -16.25 -4.97
CA GLU A 74 9.07 -15.47 -6.13
C GLU A 74 7.55 -15.55 -6.32
N ARG A 75 6.89 -16.50 -5.65
CA ARG A 75 5.44 -16.67 -5.67
C ARG A 75 4.90 -16.89 -4.27
N MET A 76 3.63 -16.55 -4.10
CA MET A 76 2.84 -16.90 -2.91
C MET A 76 1.40 -17.20 -3.32
N ARG A 77 0.75 -18.10 -2.58
CA ARG A 77 -0.59 -18.61 -2.87
C ARG A 77 -1.51 -18.26 -1.71
N HIS A 78 -2.60 -17.56 -2.01
CA HIS A 78 -3.59 -17.19 -1.00
C HIS A 78 -4.85 -18.01 -1.22
N VAL A 79 -5.19 -18.83 -0.24
CA VAL A 79 -6.37 -19.70 -0.21
C VAL A 79 -7.53 -18.96 0.44
N PHE A 80 -8.65 -18.87 -0.27
CA PHE A 80 -9.91 -18.31 0.22
C PHE A 80 -10.97 -19.39 0.46
N GLN A 81 -10.71 -20.64 0.07
CA GLN A 81 -11.64 -21.74 0.29
C GLN A 81 -11.67 -22.25 1.73
N ILE A 82 -12.89 -22.62 2.12
CA ILE A 82 -13.32 -22.99 3.47
C ILE A 82 -13.00 -24.44 3.81
N HIS A 83 -13.11 -25.33 2.82
CA HIS A 83 -12.98 -26.77 3.04
C HIS A 83 -11.51 -27.11 3.23
N GLY A 84 -11.13 -27.47 4.46
CA GLY A 84 -9.76 -27.82 4.81
C GLY A 84 -8.89 -26.65 5.31
N THR A 85 -9.46 -25.49 5.63
CA THR A 85 -8.71 -24.42 6.34
C THR A 85 -8.31 -24.92 7.74
N PRO A 86 -7.01 -24.90 8.10
CA PRO A 86 -6.59 -25.28 9.45
C PRO A 86 -7.27 -24.40 10.52
N GLN A 87 -7.76 -25.02 11.59
CA GLN A 87 -8.27 -24.27 12.74
C GLN A 87 -7.09 -23.58 13.44
N HIS A 88 -7.24 -22.29 13.75
CA HIS A 88 -6.26 -21.58 14.58
C HIS A 88 -6.32 -22.13 16.02
N MET A 89 -5.17 -22.56 16.54
CA MET A 89 -5.05 -23.21 17.87
C MET A 89 -4.58 -22.25 18.99
N GLY A 90 -4.58 -20.93 18.75
CA GLY A 90 -4.19 -19.93 19.76
C GLY A 90 -5.35 -19.40 20.62
N LEU A 91 -5.04 -18.55 21.62
CA LEU A 91 -6.04 -17.90 22.47
C LEU A 91 -6.96 -16.97 21.65
N GLY A 92 -8.27 -17.22 21.73
CA GLY A 92 -9.32 -16.50 21.01
C GLY A 92 -10.00 -17.36 19.94
N HIS A 93 -11.34 -17.30 19.90
CA HIS A 93 -12.09 -17.85 18.77
C HIS A 93 -11.74 -17.04 17.52
N VAL A 94 -10.89 -17.58 16.64
CA VAL A 94 -10.71 -17.01 15.29
C VAL A 94 -11.39 -17.89 14.26
N PRO A 95 -12.70 -17.72 14.05
CA PRO A 95 -13.28 -17.99 12.75
C PRO A 95 -14.07 -16.77 12.29
N VAL A 96 -13.45 -15.86 11.54
CA VAL A 96 -14.22 -14.80 10.87
C VAL A 96 -13.62 -14.55 9.51
N ARG A 97 -14.02 -15.34 8.50
CA ARG A 97 -13.68 -15.13 7.08
C ARG A 97 -13.85 -13.65 6.68
N PRO A 98 -13.19 -13.17 5.61
CA PRO A 98 -13.76 -12.07 4.85
C PRO A 98 -15.24 -12.37 4.55
N ASP A 99 -16.12 -11.40 4.70
CA ASP A 99 -17.54 -11.64 4.44
C ASP A 99 -17.76 -12.21 3.03
N GLU A 100 -18.90 -12.88 2.80
CA GLU A 100 -19.13 -13.56 1.52
C GLU A 100 -18.95 -12.62 0.31
N VAL A 101 -19.24 -11.34 0.54
CA VAL A 101 -19.14 -10.25 -0.42
C VAL A 101 -17.68 -9.87 -0.69
N ASP A 102 -16.82 -9.83 0.31
CA ASP A 102 -15.41 -9.44 0.23
C ASP A 102 -14.54 -10.53 -0.38
N TRP A 103 -14.77 -11.80 -0.02
CA TRP A 103 -14.05 -12.87 -0.75
C TRP A 103 -14.52 -12.88 -2.20
N LYS A 104 -15.83 -12.79 -2.48
CA LYS A 104 -16.34 -12.67 -3.86
C LYS A 104 -15.75 -11.47 -4.55
N TYR A 105 -15.61 -10.34 -3.86
CA TYR A 105 -15.00 -9.16 -4.43
C TYR A 105 -13.53 -9.40 -4.79
N ALA A 106 -12.75 -9.96 -3.86
CA ALA A 106 -11.37 -10.37 -4.14
C ALA A 106 -11.32 -11.29 -5.37
N VAL A 107 -12.11 -12.36 -5.39
CA VAL A 107 -11.98 -13.38 -6.44
C VAL A 107 -12.65 -13.05 -7.77
N LYS A 108 -13.73 -12.24 -7.78
CA LYS A 108 -14.50 -11.87 -8.97
C LYS A 108 -13.80 -10.78 -9.77
N TRP A 109 -13.05 -9.92 -9.09
CA TRP A 109 -12.38 -8.76 -9.67
C TRP A 109 -10.87 -8.91 -9.74
N VAL A 110 -10.31 -10.04 -9.33
CA VAL A 110 -8.92 -10.40 -9.60
C VAL A 110 -8.80 -10.77 -11.08
N GLU A 111 -8.64 -9.72 -11.88
CA GLU A 111 -8.12 -9.82 -13.23
C GLU A 111 -6.63 -10.19 -13.12
N VAL A 112 -6.15 -10.99 -14.07
CA VAL A 112 -4.71 -11.21 -14.23
C VAL A 112 -4.01 -9.84 -14.37
N ASP A 113 -2.82 -9.72 -13.80
CA ASP A 113 -2.02 -8.48 -13.74
C ASP A 113 -2.51 -7.38 -12.79
N LYS A 114 -3.54 -7.62 -11.97
CA LYS A 114 -3.82 -6.71 -10.83
C LYS A 114 -2.75 -6.80 -9.76
N PHE A 115 -2.42 -5.66 -9.17
CA PHE A 115 -1.44 -5.55 -8.10
C PHE A 115 -2.07 -5.72 -6.71
N ALA A 116 -1.27 -6.18 -5.76
CA ALA A 116 -1.59 -6.17 -4.35
C ALA A 116 -0.33 -5.86 -3.53
N VAL A 117 -0.51 -5.37 -2.30
CA VAL A 117 0.59 -5.23 -1.34
C VAL A 117 0.38 -6.21 -0.20
N VAL A 118 1.38 -7.05 0.05
CA VAL A 118 1.35 -8.10 1.06
C VAL A 118 2.33 -7.73 2.17
N PHE A 119 1.79 -7.50 3.36
CA PHE A 119 2.53 -7.34 4.60
C PHE A 119 2.59 -8.68 5.30
N THR A 120 3.78 -9.15 5.65
CA THR A 120 3.96 -10.45 6.31
C THR A 120 4.91 -10.30 7.48
N ARG A 121 4.60 -10.99 8.57
CA ARG A 121 5.30 -10.91 9.84
C ARG A 121 5.58 -12.32 10.30
N ARG A 122 6.86 -12.57 10.60
CA ARG A 122 7.26 -13.74 11.37
C ARG A 122 6.72 -13.59 12.78
N TYR A 123 5.89 -14.52 13.22
CA TYR A 123 5.26 -14.44 14.53
C TYR A 123 5.35 -15.78 15.27
N GLU A 124 5.95 -15.72 16.46
CA GLU A 124 6.13 -16.87 17.33
C GLU A 124 5.13 -16.80 18.50
N PRO A 125 4.59 -17.94 18.99
CA PRO A 125 4.76 -19.32 18.50
C PRO A 125 3.70 -19.77 17.47
N PHE A 126 2.71 -18.94 17.15
CA PHE A 126 1.45 -19.41 16.56
C PHE A 126 1.41 -19.50 15.02
N GLY A 127 2.51 -19.19 14.33
CA GLY A 127 2.56 -19.16 12.86
C GLY A 127 2.73 -17.74 12.33
N ASP A 128 3.02 -17.62 11.04
CA ASP A 128 3.28 -16.31 10.44
C ASP A 128 1.96 -15.67 10.00
N PHE A 129 1.86 -14.34 10.16
CA PHE A 129 0.62 -13.59 9.88
C PHE A 129 0.90 -12.44 8.92
N GLY A 130 -0.15 -11.95 8.28
CA GLY A 130 -0.04 -10.85 7.36
C GLY A 130 -1.33 -10.09 7.12
N HIS A 131 -1.19 -8.97 6.44
CA HIS A 131 -2.29 -8.19 5.90
C HIS A 131 -2.04 -7.96 4.42
N VAL A 132 -3.12 -7.94 3.64
CA VAL A 132 -3.05 -7.77 2.20
C VAL A 132 -4.01 -6.68 1.80
N TYR A 133 -3.53 -5.80 0.93
CA TYR A 133 -4.36 -4.83 0.27
C TYR A 133 -4.49 -5.13 -1.21
N ILE A 134 -5.72 -5.24 -1.69
CA ILE A 134 -6.05 -5.35 -3.11
C ILE A 134 -7.31 -4.51 -3.39
N ASP A 135 -7.14 -3.40 -4.11
CA ASP A 135 -8.23 -2.65 -4.77
C ASP A 135 -9.45 -2.37 -3.86
N GLY A 136 -9.26 -1.67 -2.73
CA GLY A 136 -10.36 -1.39 -1.80
C GLY A 136 -10.78 -2.56 -0.90
N LEU A 137 -9.93 -3.59 -0.79
CA LEU A 137 -10.09 -4.67 0.18
C LEU A 137 -8.82 -4.85 1.00
N TRP A 138 -8.98 -4.76 2.31
CA TRP A 138 -8.02 -5.26 3.28
C TRP A 138 -8.48 -6.61 3.81
N TYR A 139 -7.60 -7.60 3.76
CA TYR A 139 -7.82 -8.89 4.39
C TYR A 139 -6.55 -9.38 5.07
N SER A 140 -6.71 -10.15 6.13
CA SER A 140 -5.61 -10.75 6.86
C SER A 140 -5.36 -12.17 6.40
N ILE A 141 -4.11 -12.61 6.55
CA ILE A 141 -3.65 -13.92 6.14
C ILE A 141 -2.86 -14.61 7.26
N MET A 142 -2.89 -15.95 7.28
CA MET A 142 -2.03 -16.77 8.14
C MET A 142 -1.27 -17.81 7.31
N CYS A 143 -0.05 -18.13 7.71
CA CYS A 143 0.77 -19.21 7.15
C CYS A 143 1.10 -20.22 8.26
N PRO A 144 0.24 -21.23 8.48
CA PRO A 144 0.44 -22.23 9.54
C PRO A 144 1.70 -23.06 9.32
N GLY A 145 1.99 -23.40 8.05
CA GLY A 145 3.16 -24.20 7.67
C GLY A 145 4.48 -23.44 7.73
N ARG A 146 4.45 -22.11 7.90
CA ARG A 146 5.63 -21.22 7.92
C ARG A 146 6.56 -21.44 6.71
N ASP A 147 5.99 -21.88 5.60
CA ASP A 147 6.68 -22.13 4.33
C ASP A 147 6.80 -20.87 3.48
N TRP A 148 6.09 -19.80 3.87
CA TRP A 148 5.98 -18.53 3.14
C TRP A 148 5.46 -18.69 1.71
N ASP A 149 4.85 -19.83 1.38
CA ASP A 149 4.24 -20.11 0.09
C ASP A 149 2.73 -20.08 0.23
N LEU A 150 2.17 -20.86 1.17
CA LEU A 150 0.73 -21.05 1.30
C LEU A 150 0.16 -20.24 2.47
N TRP A 151 -0.69 -19.27 2.12
CA TRP A 151 -1.35 -18.37 3.06
C TRP A 151 -2.86 -18.57 3.01
N TYR A 152 -3.51 -18.63 4.16
CA TYR A 152 -4.96 -18.73 4.30
C TYR A 152 -5.53 -17.37 4.64
N ALA A 153 -6.49 -16.89 3.87
CA ALA A 153 -7.23 -15.67 4.20
C ALA A 153 -8.11 -15.91 5.42
N ILE A 154 -7.97 -15.07 6.44
CA ILE A 154 -8.61 -15.30 7.74
C ILE A 154 -9.78 -14.38 8.01
N TYR A 155 -9.67 -13.06 7.81
CA TYR A 155 -10.74 -12.06 7.97
C TYR A 155 -10.55 -10.86 7.04
N SER A 156 -11.61 -10.08 6.81
CA SER A 156 -11.52 -8.71 6.26
C SER A 156 -12.10 -7.72 7.25
N ASP A 157 -11.50 -6.54 7.31
CA ASP A 157 -12.03 -5.42 8.09
C ASP A 157 -12.12 -4.17 7.21
N PRO A 158 -13.32 -3.78 6.75
CA PRO A 158 -13.47 -2.60 5.92
C PRO A 158 -13.22 -1.29 6.67
N ASN A 159 -13.18 -1.29 8.01
CA ASN A 159 -12.82 -0.09 8.77
C ASN A 159 -11.37 0.32 8.53
N LEU A 160 -10.50 -0.61 8.12
CA LEU A 160 -9.12 -0.31 7.75
C LEU A 160 -9.00 0.66 6.59
N LEU A 161 -10.00 0.73 5.72
CA LEU A 161 -10.03 1.72 4.65
C LEU A 161 -10.02 3.16 5.20
N ARG A 162 -10.47 3.40 6.43
CA ARG A 162 -10.54 4.73 7.06
C ARG A 162 -9.23 5.17 7.72
N GLN A 163 -8.36 4.22 8.07
CA GLN A 163 -7.17 4.48 8.87
C GLN A 163 -5.86 4.02 8.21
N TRP A 164 -5.93 3.23 7.13
CA TRP A 164 -4.78 2.76 6.37
C TRP A 164 -4.74 3.35 4.97
N HIS A 165 -5.11 2.58 3.93
CA HIS A 165 -5.10 3.02 2.54
C HIS A 165 -6.34 2.52 1.81
N ALA A 166 -6.90 3.36 0.95
CA ALA A 166 -8.13 3.13 0.20
C ALA A 166 -8.00 3.44 -1.31
N GLY A 167 -6.77 3.65 -1.81
CA GLY A 167 -6.50 3.96 -3.23
C GLY A 167 -5.96 2.78 -4.02
N SER A 168 -5.18 3.02 -5.07
CA SER A 168 -4.59 1.90 -5.83
C SER A 168 -3.46 1.20 -5.06
N PRO A 169 -3.23 -0.12 -5.26
CA PRO A 169 -2.08 -0.82 -4.68
C PRO A 169 -0.72 -0.23 -5.08
N ALA A 170 -0.62 0.35 -6.29
CA ALA A 170 0.58 1.07 -6.73
C ALA A 170 0.85 2.30 -5.85
N ARG A 171 -0.18 3.12 -5.57
CA ARG A 171 -0.06 4.29 -4.68
C ARG A 171 0.32 3.88 -3.25
N LEU A 172 -0.19 2.74 -2.78
CA LEU A 172 0.24 2.17 -1.50
C LEU A 172 1.72 1.80 -1.50
N ALA A 173 2.20 1.10 -2.54
CA ALA A 173 3.60 0.72 -2.65
C ALA A 173 4.54 1.93 -2.64
N GLU A 174 4.20 2.99 -3.38
CA GLU A 174 4.95 4.25 -3.39
C GLU A 174 4.95 4.93 -2.02
N ALA A 175 3.80 4.96 -1.33
CA ALA A 175 3.72 5.51 0.01
C ALA A 175 4.61 4.74 1.01
N LEU A 176 4.70 3.42 0.88
CA LEU A 176 5.58 2.58 1.71
C LEU A 176 7.05 2.87 1.43
N GLU A 177 7.43 3.09 0.17
CA GLU A 177 8.80 3.50 -0.20
C GLU A 177 9.15 4.88 0.36
N ILE A 178 8.21 5.83 0.36
CA ILE A 178 8.40 7.13 1.02
C ILE A 178 8.59 6.95 2.53
N MET A 179 7.73 6.16 3.18
CA MET A 179 7.87 5.85 4.60
C MET A 179 9.21 5.19 4.92
N ALA A 180 9.70 4.28 4.07
CA ALA A 180 10.98 3.60 4.25
C ALA A 180 12.18 4.55 4.29
N THR A 181 12.04 5.75 3.71
CA THR A 181 13.04 6.83 3.80
C THR A 181 12.91 7.70 5.07
N GLY A 182 12.04 7.32 6.02
CA GLY A 182 11.77 8.08 7.24
C GLY A 182 10.84 9.29 7.04
N ARG A 183 10.27 9.46 5.85
CA ARG A 183 9.36 10.58 5.53
C ARG A 183 7.90 10.20 5.74
N THR A 184 7.07 11.20 6.02
CA THR A 184 5.61 11.03 5.99
C THR A 184 5.14 10.85 4.56
N ALA A 185 4.44 9.75 4.31
CA ALA A 185 3.71 9.52 3.07
C ALA A 185 2.25 9.96 3.22
N TYR A 186 1.62 10.33 2.11
CA TYR A 186 0.22 10.74 2.11
C TYR A 186 -0.60 9.75 1.30
N VAL A 187 -1.51 9.06 1.98
CA VAL A 187 -2.34 7.99 1.41
C VAL A 187 -3.81 8.38 1.44
N PRO A 188 -4.60 7.99 0.43
CA PRO A 188 -6.04 8.16 0.46
C PRO A 188 -6.65 7.20 1.48
N VAL A 189 -7.60 7.68 2.26
CA VAL A 189 -8.43 6.89 3.16
C VAL A 189 -9.91 7.15 2.90
N LEU A 190 -10.75 6.18 3.18
CA LEU A 190 -12.19 6.27 3.05
C LEU A 190 -12.77 7.33 4.00
N GLY A 191 -13.32 8.39 3.41
CA GLY A 191 -14.10 9.42 4.09
C GLY A 191 -15.57 9.04 4.19
N LYS A 192 -16.47 9.82 3.60
CA LYS A 192 -17.90 9.50 3.57
C LYS A 192 -18.16 8.31 2.65
N GLY A 193 -19.05 7.44 3.11
CA GLY A 193 -19.48 6.24 2.40
C GLY A 193 -18.91 4.94 2.99
N ASN A 194 -19.05 3.85 2.25
CA ASN A 194 -18.66 2.50 2.64
C ASN A 194 -17.80 1.80 1.57
N LYS A 195 -17.37 0.55 1.85
CA LYS A 195 -16.53 -0.24 0.94
C LYS A 195 -17.15 -0.45 -0.45
N ALA A 196 -18.47 -0.65 -0.54
CA ALA A 196 -19.15 -0.87 -1.82
C ALA A 196 -19.18 0.42 -2.65
N GLU A 197 -19.42 1.56 -2.00
CA GLU A 197 -19.37 2.88 -2.65
C GLU A 197 -17.95 3.23 -3.10
N LEU A 198 -16.92 2.90 -2.30
CA LEU A 198 -15.52 3.06 -2.71
C LEU A 198 -15.21 2.29 -3.98
N ARG A 199 -15.59 1.00 -4.02
CA ARG A 199 -15.39 0.11 -5.17
C ARG A 199 -16.17 0.54 -6.41
N ALA A 200 -17.27 1.27 -6.21
CA ALA A 200 -18.07 1.86 -7.27
C ALA A 200 -17.61 3.28 -7.66
N GLY A 201 -16.56 3.83 -7.05
CA GLY A 201 -16.08 5.19 -7.29
C GLY A 201 -17.00 6.31 -6.76
N LYS A 202 -17.89 5.99 -5.81
CA LYS A 202 -18.90 6.90 -5.25
C LYS A 202 -18.57 7.40 -3.84
N ALA A 203 -17.60 6.79 -3.17
CA ALA A 203 -17.18 7.25 -1.85
C ALA A 203 -16.26 8.47 -1.94
N THR A 204 -16.22 9.28 -0.88
CA THR A 204 -15.25 10.36 -0.77
C THR A 204 -13.96 9.84 -0.14
N LEU A 205 -12.83 10.40 -0.54
CA LEU A 205 -11.53 10.10 0.06
C LEU A 205 -11.03 11.32 0.86
N HIS A 206 -10.33 11.05 1.96
CA HIS A 206 -9.50 12.02 2.66
C HIS A 206 -8.03 11.67 2.48
N THR A 207 -7.15 12.61 2.78
CA THR A 207 -5.70 12.35 2.81
C THR A 207 -5.26 12.07 4.24
N LEU A 208 -4.61 10.93 4.45
CA LEU A 208 -3.98 10.54 5.70
C LEU A 208 -2.45 10.68 5.58
N GLY A 209 -1.83 11.34 6.55
CA GLY A 209 -0.38 11.28 6.76
C GLY A 209 0.00 9.98 7.46
N ALA A 210 0.76 9.12 6.78
CA ALA A 210 1.27 7.85 7.30
C ALA A 210 2.80 7.93 7.47
N SER A 211 3.31 7.46 8.61
CA SER A 211 4.74 7.42 8.90
C SER A 211 5.07 6.27 9.86
N TYR A 212 6.30 5.75 9.80
CA TYR A 212 6.83 4.78 10.77
C TYR A 212 6.67 5.22 12.23
N LEU A 213 6.73 6.53 12.47
CA LEU A 213 6.67 7.12 13.80
C LEU A 213 5.23 7.24 14.34
N ILE A 214 4.22 7.11 13.47
CA ILE A 214 2.82 7.22 13.84
C ILE A 214 2.33 5.82 14.27
N ARG A 215 2.40 5.54 15.57
CA ARG A 215 2.09 4.23 16.16
C ARG A 215 0.65 4.11 16.70
N SER A 216 -0.07 5.21 16.79
CA SER A 216 -1.49 5.26 17.17
C SER A 216 -2.22 6.22 16.25
N PHE A 217 -3.44 5.85 15.86
CA PHE A 217 -4.25 6.66 14.95
C PHE A 217 -4.97 7.77 15.72
N ASP A 218 -4.84 8.99 15.24
CA ASP A 218 -5.62 10.15 15.68
C ASP A 218 -6.16 10.87 14.44
N ALA A 219 -7.48 10.82 14.24
CA ALA A 219 -8.10 11.40 13.05
C ALA A 219 -7.87 12.92 12.92
N LYS A 220 -7.76 13.67 14.03
CA LYS A 220 -7.54 15.13 13.98
C LYS A 220 -6.11 15.48 13.58
N ARG A 221 -5.14 14.64 13.97
CA ARG A 221 -3.72 14.83 13.67
C ARG A 221 -3.36 14.27 12.29
N ASP A 222 -3.84 13.06 11.99
CA ASP A 222 -3.34 12.26 10.87
C ASP A 222 -4.11 12.53 9.58
N ILE A 223 -5.40 12.89 9.66
CA ILE A 223 -6.19 13.25 8.49
C ILE A 223 -6.04 14.75 8.22
N LEU A 224 -5.60 15.09 7.00
CA LEU A 224 -5.51 16.47 6.58
C LEU A 224 -6.90 17.10 6.49
N ALA A 225 -7.03 18.33 7.00
CA ALA A 225 -8.29 19.09 6.99
C ALA A 225 -8.83 19.31 5.56
N GLU A 226 -7.93 19.50 4.60
CA GLU A 226 -8.24 19.59 3.18
C GLU A 226 -7.55 18.44 2.43
N PRO A 227 -8.21 17.83 1.42
CA PRO A 227 -7.55 16.86 0.56
C PRO A 227 -6.29 17.47 -0.04
N LEU A 228 -5.20 16.69 -0.03
CA LEU A 228 -3.95 17.08 -0.68
C LEU A 228 -4.17 17.40 -2.16
N GLU A 229 -5.12 16.70 -2.78
CA GLU A 229 -5.55 16.95 -4.14
C GLU A 229 -6.03 18.41 -4.34
N THR A 230 -6.81 18.96 -3.40
CA THR A 230 -7.37 20.33 -3.51
C THR A 230 -6.31 21.43 -3.35
N THR A 231 -5.30 21.20 -2.50
CA THR A 231 -4.29 22.22 -2.16
C THR A 231 -2.99 22.08 -2.93
N ALA A 232 -2.52 20.84 -3.16
CA ALA A 232 -1.24 20.58 -3.78
C ALA A 232 -1.33 20.54 -5.30
N ILE A 233 -2.38 19.93 -5.90
CA ILE A 233 -2.45 19.80 -7.37
C ILE A 233 -2.42 21.16 -8.06
N PRO A 234 -3.23 22.17 -7.68
CA PRO A 234 -3.19 23.48 -8.35
C PRO A 234 -1.81 24.13 -8.28
N ASN A 235 -1.14 24.03 -7.13
CA ASN A 235 0.20 24.57 -6.93
C ASN A 235 1.25 23.83 -7.75
N LEU A 236 1.19 22.49 -7.79
CA LEU A 236 2.11 21.68 -8.58
C LEU A 236 1.92 21.88 -10.09
N LEU A 237 0.67 22.00 -10.56
CA LEU A 237 0.37 22.37 -11.95
C LEU A 237 0.95 23.75 -12.29
N LYS A 238 0.81 24.73 -11.38
CA LYS A 238 1.41 26.07 -11.55
C LYS A 238 2.94 26.01 -11.62
N VAL A 239 3.58 25.25 -10.74
CA VAL A 239 5.05 25.07 -10.75
C VAL A 239 5.49 24.38 -12.03
N LEU A 240 4.81 23.29 -12.44
CA LEU A 240 5.09 22.57 -13.67
C LEU A 240 4.99 23.48 -14.90
N ALA A 241 4.04 24.42 -14.91
CA ALA A 241 3.82 25.32 -16.03
C ALA A 241 4.75 26.54 -16.04
N THR A 242 5.12 27.09 -14.88
CA THR A 242 5.71 28.45 -14.80
C THR A 242 7.12 28.50 -14.20
N ALA A 243 7.59 27.44 -13.54
CA ALA A 243 8.92 27.46 -12.92
C ALA A 243 10.02 27.52 -13.99
N ARG A 244 10.94 28.48 -13.84
CA ARG A 244 12.11 28.61 -14.71
C ARG A 244 13.09 27.45 -14.53
N ASP A 245 13.26 27.03 -13.28
CA ASP A 245 14.16 25.95 -12.90
C ASP A 245 13.63 24.58 -13.34
N ARG A 246 14.47 23.83 -14.06
CA ARG A 246 14.08 22.51 -14.60
C ARG A 246 13.87 21.47 -13.49
N ASP A 247 14.59 21.55 -12.38
CA ASP A 247 14.52 20.57 -11.30
C ASP A 247 13.25 20.78 -10.48
N GLN A 248 12.78 22.02 -10.34
CA GLN A 248 11.45 22.33 -9.79
C GLN A 248 10.34 21.75 -10.66
N ARG A 249 10.40 21.91 -11.99
CA ARG A 249 9.41 21.31 -12.90
C ARG A 249 9.44 19.78 -12.87
N ALA A 250 10.62 19.17 -12.88
CA ALA A 250 10.76 17.71 -12.80
C ALA A 250 10.19 17.18 -11.47
N ARG A 251 10.48 17.86 -10.34
CA ARG A 251 9.89 17.52 -9.03
C ARG A 251 8.38 17.69 -9.02
N ALA A 252 7.85 18.73 -9.65
CA ALA A 252 6.41 18.93 -9.75
C ALA A 252 5.73 17.81 -10.54
N ALA A 253 6.28 17.42 -11.70
CA ALA A 253 5.79 16.30 -12.48
C ALA A 253 5.81 14.98 -11.67
N GLY A 254 6.94 14.70 -11.00
CA GLY A 254 7.07 13.52 -10.14
C GLY A 254 6.06 13.53 -8.98
N ALA A 255 5.87 14.68 -8.31
CA ALA A 255 4.91 14.82 -7.22
C ALA A 255 3.47 14.62 -7.71
N LEU A 256 3.09 15.13 -8.88
CA LEU A 256 1.78 14.87 -9.47
C LEU A 256 1.55 13.37 -9.74
N GLY A 257 2.58 12.66 -10.22
CA GLY A 257 2.54 11.21 -10.37
C GLY A 257 2.33 10.47 -9.05
N LEU A 258 3.05 10.88 -7.99
CA LEU A 258 2.96 10.28 -6.64
C LEU A 258 1.63 10.58 -5.94
N ILE A 259 1.04 11.76 -6.19
CA ILE A 259 -0.31 12.08 -5.70
C ILE A 259 -1.32 11.13 -6.34
N GLY A 260 -1.08 10.61 -7.54
CA GLY A 260 -1.92 9.56 -8.09
C GLY A 260 -3.28 10.04 -8.59
N SER A 261 -3.49 11.35 -8.77
CA SER A 261 -4.75 11.89 -9.28
C SER A 261 -4.83 11.71 -10.81
N ASN A 262 -5.88 11.03 -11.26
CA ASN A 262 -6.24 10.89 -12.67
C ASN A 262 -7.14 12.04 -13.17
N ASP A 263 -7.15 13.18 -12.46
CA ASP A 263 -7.86 14.38 -12.92
C ASP A 263 -7.41 14.78 -14.31
N GLN A 264 -8.37 15.14 -15.15
CA GLN A 264 -8.11 15.50 -16.54
C GLN A 264 -7.06 16.60 -16.66
N ALA A 265 -7.10 17.61 -15.78
CA ALA A 265 -6.11 18.69 -15.75
C ALA A 265 -4.68 18.19 -15.47
N VAL A 266 -4.51 17.18 -14.61
CA VAL A 266 -3.20 16.58 -14.31
C VAL A 266 -2.69 15.79 -15.50
N VAL A 267 -3.54 14.94 -16.07
CA VAL A 267 -3.19 14.11 -17.23
C VAL A 267 -2.82 14.98 -18.43
N GLU A 268 -3.61 16.01 -18.73
CA GLU A 268 -3.35 16.95 -19.83
C GLU A 268 -2.05 17.74 -19.62
N ALA A 269 -1.81 18.24 -18.40
CA ALA A 269 -0.59 18.96 -18.09
C ALA A 269 0.65 18.07 -18.27
N LEU A 270 0.63 16.85 -17.73
CA LEU A 270 1.73 15.90 -17.89
C LEU A 270 1.93 15.51 -19.36
N CYS A 271 0.86 15.26 -20.12
CA CYS A 271 0.94 14.96 -21.56
C CYS A 271 1.56 16.14 -22.34
N ARG A 272 1.19 17.37 -22.00
CA ARG A 272 1.79 18.58 -22.59
C ARG A 272 3.26 18.71 -22.24
N THR A 273 3.63 18.47 -20.98
CA THR A 273 5.02 18.50 -20.53
C THR A 273 5.84 17.48 -21.31
N VAL A 274 5.39 16.23 -21.44
CA VAL A 274 6.06 15.17 -22.23
C VAL A 274 6.29 15.61 -23.68
N LYS A 275 5.36 16.35 -24.29
CA LYS A 275 5.48 16.80 -25.68
C LYS A 275 6.36 18.04 -25.87
N ALA A 276 6.38 18.95 -24.90
CA ALA A 276 6.80 20.34 -25.16
C ALA A 276 7.87 20.90 -24.20
N ASP A 277 8.17 20.28 -23.05
CA ASP A 277 9.16 20.87 -22.13
C ASP A 277 10.56 20.91 -22.77
N PRO A 278 11.35 21.99 -22.65
CA PRO A 278 12.69 22.03 -23.24
C PRO A 278 13.67 21.05 -22.59
N SER A 279 13.41 20.60 -21.36
CA SER A 279 14.28 19.69 -20.62
C SER A 279 13.85 18.24 -20.80
N GLY A 280 14.76 17.42 -21.34
CA GLY A 280 14.54 15.97 -21.44
C GLY A 280 14.31 15.29 -20.09
N THR A 281 14.97 15.75 -19.02
CA THR A 281 14.76 15.25 -17.65
C THR A 281 13.33 15.48 -17.17
N VAL A 282 12.76 16.66 -17.45
CA VAL A 282 11.39 17.00 -17.06
C VAL A 282 10.38 16.16 -17.84
N ARG A 283 10.64 15.93 -19.13
CA ARG A 283 9.80 15.04 -19.95
C ARG A 283 9.80 13.60 -19.47
N ILE A 284 10.96 13.04 -19.12
CA ILE A 284 11.04 11.69 -18.52
C ILE A 284 10.21 11.66 -17.24
N ALA A 285 10.39 12.63 -16.33
CA ALA A 285 9.64 12.68 -15.07
C ALA A 285 8.12 12.74 -15.31
N ALA A 286 7.66 13.50 -16.30
CA ALA A 286 6.26 13.57 -16.68
C ALA A 286 5.75 12.27 -17.33
N ALA A 287 6.57 11.61 -18.15
CA ALA A 287 6.24 10.33 -18.76
C ALA A 287 6.15 9.21 -17.70
N ASP A 288 7.10 9.18 -16.75
CA ASP A 288 7.05 8.31 -15.58
C ASP A 288 5.82 8.55 -14.72
N ALA A 289 5.46 9.82 -14.49
CA ALA A 289 4.23 10.17 -13.79
C ALA A 289 3.00 9.62 -14.52
N LEU A 290 2.90 9.77 -15.85
CA LEU A 290 1.81 9.18 -16.63
C LEU A 290 1.77 7.64 -16.52
N ALA A 291 2.91 6.95 -16.53
CA ALA A 291 2.95 5.50 -16.33
C ALA A 291 2.51 5.07 -14.93
N ARG A 292 2.76 5.88 -13.90
CA ARG A 292 2.25 5.64 -12.54
C ARG A 292 0.75 5.87 -12.45
N LEU A 293 0.26 6.96 -13.04
CA LEU A 293 -1.16 7.31 -13.05
C LEU A 293 -2.04 6.31 -13.81
N ARG A 294 -1.48 5.69 -14.87
CA ARG A 294 -2.21 4.84 -15.83
C ARG A 294 -3.55 5.45 -16.25
N PRO A 295 -3.56 6.69 -16.80
CA PRO A 295 -4.78 7.28 -17.35
C PRO A 295 -5.22 6.49 -18.59
N ARG A 296 -6.37 6.85 -19.17
CA ARG A 296 -6.88 6.18 -20.38
C ARG A 296 -5.76 6.02 -21.43
N PRO A 297 -5.47 4.79 -21.90
CA PRO A 297 -4.22 4.48 -22.61
C PRO A 297 -3.95 5.40 -23.80
N GLN A 298 -4.99 5.75 -24.56
CA GLN A 298 -4.85 6.49 -25.82
C GLN A 298 -4.15 7.85 -25.66
N GLN A 299 -4.40 8.60 -24.58
CA GLN A 299 -3.82 9.93 -24.41
C GLN A 299 -2.35 9.87 -24.01
N ALA A 300 -2.02 9.04 -23.01
CA ALA A 300 -0.65 8.88 -22.53
C ALA A 300 0.24 8.20 -23.57
N LEU A 301 -0.26 7.15 -24.25
CA LEU A 301 0.46 6.48 -25.33
C LEU A 301 0.79 7.46 -26.45
N ALA A 302 -0.19 8.22 -26.95
CA ALA A 302 0.05 9.19 -28.02
C ALA A 302 1.05 10.28 -27.61
N ALA A 303 1.05 10.71 -26.36
CA ALA A 303 2.02 11.70 -25.86
C ALA A 303 3.45 11.15 -25.83
N VAL A 304 3.64 9.94 -25.29
CA VAL A 304 4.96 9.31 -25.21
C VAL A 304 5.48 8.88 -26.59
N GLU A 305 4.62 8.38 -27.47
CA GLU A 305 4.97 8.07 -28.87
C GLU A 305 5.40 9.30 -29.66
N ALA A 306 4.72 10.44 -29.46
CA ALA A 306 5.13 11.71 -30.07
C ALA A 306 6.52 12.15 -29.55
N ALA A 307 6.76 12.04 -28.24
CA ALA A 307 8.06 12.39 -27.65
C ALA A 307 9.21 11.50 -28.15
N LEU A 308 8.96 10.22 -28.44
CA LEU A 308 9.95 9.32 -29.03
C LEU A 308 10.32 9.68 -30.48
N LYS A 309 9.45 10.39 -31.21
CA LYS A 309 9.70 10.83 -32.59
C LYS A 309 10.41 12.19 -32.66
N ASP A 310 10.54 12.89 -31.53
CA ASP A 310 11.16 14.21 -31.49
C ASP A 310 12.70 14.09 -31.73
N PRO A 311 13.25 14.73 -32.78
CA PRO A 311 14.67 14.61 -33.14
C PRO A 311 15.62 15.04 -32.02
N ALA A 312 15.21 15.96 -31.15
CA ALA A 312 16.02 16.39 -30.01
C ALA A 312 16.26 15.23 -29.00
N PHE A 313 15.36 14.24 -28.99
CA PHE A 313 15.39 13.08 -28.10
C PHE A 313 16.13 11.91 -28.71
N GLY A 314 16.02 11.72 -30.03
CA GLY A 314 16.78 10.69 -30.74
C GLY A 314 18.30 10.82 -30.56
N GLN A 315 18.79 12.04 -30.31
CA GLN A 315 20.20 12.30 -30.03
C GLN A 315 20.62 11.92 -28.60
N ARG A 316 19.70 11.87 -27.64
CA ARG A 316 19.96 11.49 -26.24
C ARG A 316 19.46 10.08 -25.96
N ARG A 317 20.36 9.11 -26.18
CA ARG A 317 20.08 7.67 -26.10
C ARG A 317 19.47 7.23 -24.76
N ASP A 318 19.90 7.84 -23.65
CA ASP A 318 19.40 7.62 -22.30
C ASP A 318 17.92 8.04 -22.16
N VAL A 319 17.59 9.25 -22.62
CA VAL A 319 16.23 9.79 -22.58
C VAL A 319 15.30 8.96 -23.46
N HIS A 320 15.77 8.61 -24.65
CA HIS A 320 15.01 7.79 -25.59
C HIS A 320 14.77 6.37 -25.04
N ALA A 321 15.76 5.77 -24.37
CA ALA A 321 15.60 4.47 -23.70
C ALA A 321 14.58 4.53 -22.55
N ALA A 322 14.64 5.57 -21.71
CA ALA A 322 13.69 5.77 -20.63
C ALA A 322 12.25 5.95 -21.15
N LEU A 323 12.05 6.74 -22.20
CA LEU A 323 10.73 6.91 -22.83
C LEU A 323 10.20 5.61 -23.47
N LYS A 324 11.08 4.75 -24.01
CA LYS A 324 10.69 3.42 -24.50
C LYS A 324 10.24 2.49 -23.37
N ASP A 325 10.95 2.51 -22.25
CA ASP A 325 10.55 1.76 -21.05
C ASP A 325 9.20 2.23 -20.51
N VAL A 326 9.00 3.55 -20.40
CA VAL A 326 7.70 4.14 -20.03
C VAL A 326 6.61 3.71 -21.01
N LEU A 327 6.88 3.75 -22.32
CA LEU A 327 5.91 3.32 -23.33
C LEU A 327 5.54 1.84 -23.17
N ALA A 328 6.50 0.98 -22.87
CA ALA A 328 6.25 -0.44 -22.60
C ALA A 328 5.41 -0.63 -21.33
N ARG A 329 5.63 0.19 -20.29
CA ARG A 329 4.81 0.17 -19.07
C ARG A 329 3.38 0.68 -19.29
N LEU A 330 3.15 1.55 -20.28
CA LEU A 330 1.83 2.10 -20.61
C LEU A 330 0.98 1.17 -21.50
N LYS A 331 1.61 0.24 -22.21
CA LYS A 331 0.93 -0.82 -22.99
C LYS A 331 0.51 -1.96 -22.08
#